data_AF-A0A954HSP2-F1
#
_entry.id   AF-A0A954HSP2-F1
#
_cell.length_a   1.000
_cell.length_b   1.000
_cell.length_c   1.000
_cell.angle_alpha   90.00
_cell.angle_beta   90.00
_cell.angle_gamma   90.00
#
_symmetry.space_group_name_H-M   'P 1'
#
loop_
_entity.id
_entity.type
_entity.pdbx_description
1 polymer ?
#
loop_
_entity_poly.entity_id
_entity_poly.type
_entity_poly.pdbx_seq_one_letter_code
_entity_poly.pdbx_strand_id
1 'polypeptide(L)' 'MRALISDIHGNLEALNAVMADIQLQKVERIVCLGDIVGYG' A
#
# COMPACT_ATOMS: atom_id res chain seq x y z
N MET A 1 -8.51 -10.81 7.99
CA MET A 1 -7.56 -9.74 8.39
C MET A 1 -7.55 -8.64 7.31
N ARG A 2 -7.29 -7.36 7.64
CA ARG A 2 -7.34 -6.23 6.68
C ARG A 2 -6.08 -5.36 6.78
N ALA A 3 -5.62 -4.82 5.66
CA ALA A 3 -4.54 -3.82 5.59
C ALA A 3 -5.09 -2.48 5.11
N LEU A 4 -4.60 -1.39 5.70
CA LEU A 4 -4.91 -0.04 5.29
C LEU A 4 -3.63 0.59 4.75
N ILE A 5 -3.71 1.18 3.56
CA ILE A 5 -2.61 1.90 2.92
C ILE A 5 -3.10 3.30 2.51
N SER A 6 -2.20 4.28 2.50
CA SER A 6 -2.48 5.68 2.16
C SER A 6 -1.18 6.34 1.73
N ASP A 7 -1.24 7.55 1.16
CA ASP A 7 -0.08 8.43 0.97
C ASP A 7 1.05 7.73 0.22
N ILE A 8 0.71 7.11 -0.91
CA ILE A 8 1.68 6.39 -1.74
C ILE A 8 2.59 7.39 -2.46
N HIS A 9 2.08 8.58 -2.81
CA HIS A 9 2.86 9.66 -3.46
C HIS A 9 3.69 9.18 -4.66
N GLY A 10 3.16 8.24 -5.44
CA GLY A 10 3.85 7.63 -6.59
C GLY A 10 5.10 6.80 -6.24
N ASN A 11 5.37 6.53 -4.96
CA ASN A 11 6.55 5.79 -4.53
C ASN A 11 6.38 4.27 -4.76
N LEU A 12 6.77 3.83 -5.96
CA LEU A 12 6.65 2.43 -6.38
C LEU A 12 7.49 1.47 -5.53
N GLU A 13 8.69 1.88 -5.11
CA GLU A 13 9.57 1.04 -4.29
C GLU A 13 8.96 0.76 -2.92
N ALA A 14 8.49 1.81 -2.23
CA ALA A 14 7.81 1.67 -0.95
C ALA A 14 6.52 0.84 -1.09
N LEU A 15 5.73 1.08 -2.14
CA LEU A 15 4.52 0.31 -2.39
C LEU A 15 4.82 -1.18 -2.56
N ASN A 16 5.84 -1.54 -3.36
CA ASN A 16 6.21 -2.95 -3.57
C ASN A 16 6.63 -3.64 -2.26
N ALA A 17 7.41 -2.96 -1.41
CA ALA A 17 7.82 -3.49 -0.11
C ALA A 17 6.61 -3.75 0.80
N VAL A 18 5.68 -2.80 0.87
CA VAL A 18 4.45 -2.93 1.67
C VAL A 18 3.54 -4.04 1.13
N MET A 19 3.41 -4.15 -0.19
CA MET A 19 2.60 -5.20 -0.81
C MET A 19 3.16 -6.60 -0.54
N ALA A 20 4.50 -6.76 -0.51
CA ALA A 20 5.13 -8.03 -0.15
C ALA A 20 4.86 -8.40 1.33
N ASP A 21 4.94 -7.44 2.24
CA ASP A 21 4.61 -7.65 3.67
C ASP A 21 3.12 -8.02 3.85
N ILE A 22 2.21 -7.30 3.19
CA ILE A 22 0.78 -7.61 3.20
C ILE A 22 0.50 -9.04 2.70
N GLN A 23 1.23 -9.49 1.68
CA GLN A 23 1.12 -10.85 1.16
C GLN A 23 1.58 -11.90 2.17
N LEU A 24 2.70 -11.66 2.87
CA LEU A 24 3.20 -12.56 3.93
C LEU A 24 2.22 -12.70 5.10
N GLN A 25 1.52 -11.62 5.43
CA GLN A 25 0.51 -11.59 6.49
C GLN A 25 -0.83 -12.24 6.08
N LYS A 26 -0.96 -12.71 4.83
CA LYS A 26 -2.18 -13.34 4.29
C LYS A 26 -3.43 -12.47 4.50
N VAL A 27 -3.28 -11.17 4.28
CA VAL A 27 -4.38 -10.21 4.38
C VAL A 27 -5.41 -10.49 3.28
N GLU A 28 -6.69 -10.53 3.65
CA GLU A 28 -7.79 -10.87 2.72
C GLU A 28 -8.37 -9.64 2.01
N ARG A 29 -8.15 -8.45 2.58
CA ARG A 29 -8.66 -7.20 2.03
C ARG A 29 -7.71 -6.05 2.30
N ILE A 30 -7.39 -5.31 1.25
CA ILE A 30 -6.63 -4.06 1.31
C ILE A 30 -7.60 -2.91 1.09
N VAL A 31 -7.48 -1.86 1.89
CA VAL A 31 -8.23 -0.60 1.73
C VAL A 31 -7.22 0.52 1.52
N CYS A 32 -7.36 1.25 0.41
CA CYS A 32 -6.55 2.43 0.13
C CYS A 32 -7.34 3.70 0.48
N LEU A 33 -6.76 4.59 1.28
CA LEU A 33 -7.41 5.82 1.73
C LEU A 33 -7.23 7.01 0.77
N GLY A 34 -6.37 6.88 -0.23
CA GLY A 34 -6.12 7.90 -1.25
C GLY A 34 -4.67 8.40 -1.26
N ASP A 35 -4.48 9.54 -1.90
CA ASP A 35 -3.17 10.19 -2.12
C ASP A 35 -2.13 9.27 -2.79
N ILE A 36 -2.54 8.73 -3.94
CA ILE A 36 -1.82 7.65 -4.63
C ILE A 36 -0.69 8.18 -5.50
N VAL A 37 -0.93 9.31 -6.18
CA VAL A 37 0.02 9.93 -7.11
C VAL A 37 0.41 11.28 -6.54
N GLY A 38 1.70 11.47 -6.30
CA GLY A 38 2.30 12.75 -5.97
C GLY A 38 3.29 13.11 -7.06
N TYR A 39 2.97 14.12 -7.86
CA TYR A 39 4.01 14.88 -8.55
C TYR A 39 4.49 15.86 -7.49
N GLY A 40 5.61 15.56 -6.83
CA GLY A 40 6.21 16.47 -5.84
C GLY A 40 6.38 17.88 -6.39
#